data_AF-A0A843IZI3-F1
#
_entry.id   AF-A0A843IZI3-F1
#
_cell.length_a   1.000
_cell.length_b   1.000
_cell.length_c   1.000
_cell.angle_alpha   90.00
_cell.angle_beta   90.00
_cell.angle_gamma   90.00
#
_symmetry.space_group_name_H-M   'P 1'
#
loop_
_entity.id
_entity.type
_entity.pdbx_description
1 polymer ?
#
loop_
_entity_poly.entity_id
_entity_poly.type
_entity_poly.pdbx_seq_one_letter_code
_entity_poly.pdbx_strand_id
1 'polypeptide(L)'
;MKDVKIVLLKSGDPTVFPPVCSDTMKSLKDAVCEIAAIYRDSASFTYEEIEAASEEGRHIVTINGRRLEELVPIPDPSKYCGMACAGCGGGGSGTEGDVVEGPHCAGIYRNIPESVLRLAVKKEIFG
;
A
#
# COMPACT_ATOMS: atom_id res chain seq x y z
N MET A 1 -7.25 24.41 -10.15
CA MET A 1 -7.77 23.13 -9.62
C MET A 1 -6.98 22.03 -10.31
N LYS A 2 -6.28 21.19 -9.54
CA LYS A 2 -5.42 20.14 -10.10
C LYS A 2 -6.23 18.84 -10.27
N ASP A 3 -5.99 18.10 -11.33
CA ASP A 3 -6.62 16.80 -11.52
C ASP A 3 -5.74 15.70 -10.92
N VAL A 4 -6.34 14.87 -10.06
CA VAL A 4 -5.67 13.76 -9.37
C VAL A 4 -6.37 12.46 -9.74
N LYS A 5 -5.72 11.64 -10.57
CA LYS A 5 -6.18 10.31 -10.95
C LYS A 5 -5.50 9.26 -10.09
N ILE A 6 -6.26 8.53 -9.29
CA ILE A 6 -5.79 7.42 -8.48
C ILE A 6 -6.24 6.13 -9.16
N VAL A 7 -5.29 5.23 -9.43
CA VAL A 7 -5.58 3.95 -10.09
C VAL A 7 -5.06 2.81 -9.22
N LEU A 8 -5.95 1.87 -8.93
CA LEU A 8 -5.61 0.57 -8.36
C LEU A 8 -5.44 -0.45 -9.49
N LEU A 9 -4.22 -0.89 -9.73
CA LEU A 9 -3.92 -2.03 -10.59
C LEU A 9 -4.05 -3.30 -9.75
N LYS A 10 -5.05 -4.14 -10.06
CA LYS A 10 -5.29 -5.35 -9.29
C LYS A 10 -4.34 -6.47 -9.67
N SER A 11 -3.92 -7.23 -8.64
CA SER A 11 -3.26 -8.50 -8.87
C SER A 11 -4.21 -9.44 -9.61
N GLY A 12 -3.69 -10.19 -10.59
CA GLY A 12 -4.42 -11.30 -11.20
C GLY A 12 -4.46 -12.55 -10.31
N ASP A 13 -3.72 -12.56 -9.21
CA ASP A 13 -3.68 -13.67 -8.26
C ASP A 13 -4.90 -13.63 -7.31
N PRO A 14 -5.78 -14.65 -7.33
CA PRO A 14 -6.99 -14.69 -6.50
C PRO A 14 -6.69 -14.88 -5.01
N THR A 15 -5.46 -15.21 -4.63
CA THR A 15 -5.04 -15.32 -3.22
C THR A 15 -4.68 -13.97 -2.60
N VAL A 16 -4.57 -12.92 -3.42
CA VAL A 16 -4.28 -11.56 -2.97
C VAL A 16 -5.58 -10.85 -2.65
N PHE A 17 -5.75 -10.51 -1.38
CA PHE A 17 -6.92 -9.79 -0.90
C PHE A 17 -6.92 -8.33 -1.39
N PRO A 18 -8.11 -7.75 -1.65
CA PRO A 18 -8.23 -6.33 -1.99
C PRO A 18 -7.53 -5.43 -0.97
N PRO A 19 -6.87 -4.35 -1.41
CA PRO A 19 -6.12 -3.50 -0.50
C PRO A 19 -7.08 -2.74 0.43
N VAL A 20 -6.79 -2.83 1.72
CA VAL A 20 -7.41 -2.01 2.76
C VAL A 20 -6.37 -1.07 3.36
N CYS A 21 -6.81 0.06 3.89
CA CYS A 21 -5.93 0.94 4.63
C CYS A 21 -5.60 0.34 6.00
N SER A 22 -4.32 0.13 6.30
CA SER A 22 -3.89 -0.63 7.48
C SER A 22 -4.15 0.06 8.82
N ASP A 23 -4.17 1.39 8.84
CA ASP A 23 -4.39 2.22 10.03
C ASP A 23 -5.87 2.49 10.32
N THR A 24 -6.72 2.54 9.28
CA THR A 24 -8.15 2.87 9.42
C THR A 24 -9.09 1.72 9.08
N MET A 25 -8.56 0.61 8.56
CA MET A 25 -9.31 -0.56 8.07
C MET A 25 -10.33 -0.25 6.98
N LYS A 26 -10.28 0.94 6.38
CA LYS A 26 -11.16 1.35 5.28
C LYS A 26 -10.75 0.70 3.97
N SER A 27 -11.70 0.53 3.05
CA SER A 27 -11.33 0.20 1.67
C SER A 27 -10.53 1.35 1.05
N LEU A 28 -9.66 1.05 0.08
CA LEU A 28 -8.93 2.09 -0.65
C LEU A 28 -9.89 3.13 -1.27
N LYS A 29 -11.03 2.66 -1.79
CA LYS A 29 -12.06 3.52 -2.37
C LYS A 29 -12.63 4.50 -1.35
N ASP A 30 -13.01 4.03 -0.17
CA ASP A 30 -13.57 4.89 0.89
C ASP A 30 -12.54 5.93 1.36
N ALA A 31 -11.29 5.50 1.55
CA ALA A 31 -10.18 6.40 1.89
C ALA A 31 -9.98 7.49 0.82
N VAL A 32 -10.01 7.13 -0.47
CA VAL A 32 -9.91 8.10 -1.57
C VAL A 32 -11.09 9.08 -1.58
N CYS A 33 -12.32 8.60 -1.34
CA CYS A 33 -13.50 9.47 -1.24
C CYS A 33 -13.38 10.49 -0.11
N GLU A 34 -12.91 10.08 1.07
CA GLU A 34 -12.68 10.99 2.19
C GLU A 34 -11.57 12.01 1.90
N ILE A 35 -10.47 11.57 1.31
CA ILE A 35 -9.38 12.47 0.90
C ILE A 35 -9.86 13.48 -0.15
N ALA A 36 -10.68 13.05 -1.11
CA ALA A 36 -11.27 13.92 -2.11
C ALA A 36 -12.14 15.01 -1.47
N ALA A 37 -12.91 14.66 -0.43
CA ALA A 37 -13.71 15.63 0.31
C ALA A 37 -12.85 16.70 1.01
N ILE A 38 -11.70 16.31 1.57
CA ILE A 38 -10.75 17.22 2.23
C ILE A 38 -10.14 18.22 1.24
N TYR A 39 -9.83 17.78 0.02
CA TYR A 39 -9.13 18.59 -0.99
C TYR A 39 -10.04 19.13 -2.10
N ARG A 40 -11.37 19.08 -1.93
CA ARG A 40 -12.37 19.44 -2.95
C ARG A 40 -12.18 20.83 -3.56
N ASP A 41 -11.68 21.79 -2.79
CA ASP A 41 -11.50 23.18 -3.23
C ASP A 41 -10.16 23.37 -3.98
N SER A 42 -9.25 22.40 -3.90
CA SER A 42 -7.91 22.44 -4.49
C SER A 42 -7.73 21.49 -5.67
N ALA A 43 -8.42 20.34 -5.66
CA ALA A 43 -8.24 19.29 -6.64
C ALA A 43 -9.53 18.54 -6.98
N SER A 44 -9.60 18.06 -8.22
CA SER A 44 -10.58 17.08 -8.68
C SER A 44 -9.98 15.67 -8.55
N PHE A 45 -10.80 14.68 -8.22
CA PHE A 45 -10.35 13.31 -8.00
C PHE A 45 -11.06 12.35 -8.93
N THR A 46 -10.31 11.39 -9.47
CA THR A 46 -10.84 10.22 -10.18
C THR A 46 -10.22 8.97 -9.57
N TYR A 47 -11.05 7.96 -9.30
CA TYR A 47 -10.61 6.65 -8.80
C TYR A 47 -11.01 5.57 -9.80
N GLU A 48 -10.05 4.76 -10.23
CA GLU A 48 -10.27 3.64 -11.15
C GLU A 48 -9.63 2.36 -10.59
N GLU A 49 -10.29 1.24 -10.79
CA GLU A 49 -9.76 -0.10 -10.53
C GLU A 49 -9.59 -0.83 -11.86
N ILE A 50 -8.39 -1.34 -12.12
CA ILE A 50 -8.09 -2.09 -13.35
C ILE A 50 -7.80 -3.54 -12.95
N GLU A 51 -8.70 -4.44 -13.35
CA GLU A 51 -8.61 -5.88 -13.09
C GLU A 51 -7.39 -6.50 -13.78
N ALA A 52 -6.69 -7.40 -13.08
CA ALA A 52 -5.57 -8.19 -13.60
C ALA A 52 -4.45 -7.41 -14.32
N ALA A 53 -4.25 -6.13 -13.97
CA ALA A 53 -3.24 -5.28 -14.60
C ALA A 53 -1.87 -5.33 -13.94
N SER A 54 -1.76 -5.86 -12.72
CA SER A 54 -0.48 -5.97 -12.02
C SER A 54 0.19 -7.31 -12.32
N GLU A 55 1.38 -7.24 -12.91
CA GLU A 55 2.26 -8.38 -13.16
C GLU A 55 3.14 -8.73 -11.94
N GLU A 56 3.10 -7.92 -10.87
CA GLU A 56 3.97 -8.06 -9.69
C GLU A 56 3.44 -9.01 -8.61
N GLY A 57 2.37 -9.75 -8.88
CA GLY A 57 1.74 -10.64 -7.90
C GLY A 57 1.18 -9.92 -6.67
N ARG A 58 0.98 -8.59 -6.76
CA ARG A 58 0.43 -7.73 -5.70
C ARG A 58 -0.37 -6.58 -6.30
N HIS A 59 -1.26 -5.98 -5.52
CA HIS A 59 -1.92 -4.74 -5.90
C HIS A 59 -0.92 -3.58 -6.00
N ILE A 60 -1.06 -2.73 -7.02
CA ILE A 60 -0.24 -1.51 -7.17
C ILE A 60 -1.16 -0.30 -7.20
N VAL A 61 -0.86 0.70 -6.38
CA VAL A 61 -1.57 1.98 -6.39
C VAL A 61 -0.71 3.02 -7.08
N THR A 62 -1.31 3.71 -8.04
CA THR A 62 -0.68 4.83 -8.73
C THR A 62 -1.50 6.10 -8.55
N ILE A 63 -0.82 7.24 -8.55
CA ILE A 63 -1.39 8.59 -8.52
C ILE A 63 -0.80 9.34 -9.72
N ASN A 64 -1.64 9.78 -10.65
CA ASN A 64 -1.25 10.41 -11.91
C ASN A 64 -0.21 9.59 -12.70
N GLY A 65 -0.35 8.26 -12.69
CA GLY A 65 0.54 7.33 -13.37
C GLY A 65 1.86 7.03 -12.64
N ARG A 66 2.14 7.69 -11.52
CA ARG A 66 3.32 7.43 -10.68
C ARG A 66 2.97 6.46 -9.56
N ARG A 67 3.88 5.55 -9.20
CA ARG A 67 3.64 4.63 -8.09
C ARG A 67 3.57 5.38 -6.77
N LEU A 68 2.72 4.90 -5.86
CA LEU A 68 2.59 5.48 -4.53
C LEU A 68 3.95 5.55 -3.81
N GLU A 69 4.77 4.51 -3.93
CA GLU A 69 6.08 4.39 -3.32
C GLU A 69 7.10 5.40 -3.86
N GLU A 70 6.89 5.94 -5.06
CA GLU A 70 7.72 7.03 -5.61
C GLU A 70 7.39 8.39 -4.98
N LEU A 71 6.13 8.61 -4.59
CA LEU A 71 5.68 9.85 -3.96
C LEU A 71 5.99 9.84 -2.46
N VAL A 72 5.76 8.70 -1.82
CA VAL A 72 6.04 8.48 -0.41
C VAL A 72 6.77 7.16 -0.29
N PRO A 73 8.10 7.19 -0.10
CA PRO A 73 8.88 5.98 0.10
C PRO A 73 8.32 5.20 1.28
N ILE A 74 7.80 4.01 1.00
CA ILE A 74 7.37 3.09 2.04
C ILE A 74 8.62 2.32 2.46
N PRO A 75 9.05 2.40 3.74
CA PRO A 75 10.24 1.71 4.20
C PRO A 75 10.10 0.20 3.96
N ASP A 76 11.10 -0.38 3.28
CA ASP A 76 11.14 -1.80 2.97
C ASP A 76 11.25 -2.63 4.27
N PRO A 77 10.20 -3.39 4.67
CA PRO A 77 10.20 -4.18 5.90
C PRO A 77 11.38 -5.14 6.02
N SER A 78 11.89 -5.66 4.90
CA SER A 78 13.03 -6.58 4.90
C SER A 78 14.31 -5.93 5.44
N LYS A 79 14.40 -4.61 5.36
CA LYS A 79 15.52 -3.80 5.87
C LYS A 79 15.34 -3.35 7.31
N TYR A 80 14.15 -3.50 7.88
CA TYR A 80 13.78 -3.01 9.22
C TYR A 80 13.22 -4.11 10.15
N CYS A 81 13.44 -5.39 9.84
CA CYS A 81 12.93 -6.55 10.58
C CYS A 81 13.26 -6.52 12.10
N GLY A 82 14.24 -5.72 12.52
CA GLY A 82 14.59 -5.52 13.93
C GLY A 82 13.59 -4.71 14.79
N MET A 83 12.58 -4.03 14.22
CA MET A 83 11.68 -3.16 15.00
C MET A 83 10.21 -3.55 15.03
N ALA A 84 9.70 -4.34 14.07
CA ALA A 84 8.26 -4.57 13.93
C ALA A 84 7.84 -6.05 14.04
N CYS A 85 8.79 -6.98 14.18
CA CYS A 85 8.51 -8.39 14.35
C CYS A 85 9.03 -8.83 15.71
N ALA A 86 8.13 -9.05 16.66
CA ALA A 86 8.42 -9.79 17.88
C ALA A 86 8.85 -11.21 17.46
N GLY A 87 10.15 -11.40 17.21
CA GLY A 87 10.71 -12.67 16.73
C GLY A 87 11.91 -12.56 15.77
N CYS A 88 12.28 -11.39 15.25
CA CYS A 88 13.38 -11.29 14.28
C CYS A 88 14.79 -11.24 14.92
N GLY A 89 14.99 -11.97 16.02
CA GLY A 89 16.23 -11.98 16.79
C GLY A 89 16.36 -13.25 17.62
N GLY A 90 16.83 -14.32 17.00
CA GLY A 90 17.14 -15.55 17.72
C GLY A 90 17.76 -16.56 16.77
N GLY A 91 19.09 -16.70 16.84
CA GLY A 91 19.85 -17.64 16.03
C GLY A 91 19.34 -19.08 16.17
N GLY A 92 19.42 -19.81 15.06
CA GLY A 92 19.19 -21.24 15.03
C GLY A 92 19.75 -21.80 13.74
N SER A 93 20.96 -22.36 13.80
CA SER A 93 21.41 -23.37 12.84
C SER A 93 20.49 -24.58 13.02
N GLY A 94 19.36 -24.60 12.32
CA GLY A 94 18.36 -25.66 12.35
C GLY A 94 18.19 -26.24 10.95
N THR A 95 18.33 -27.55 10.87
CA THR A 95 18.29 -28.40 9.69
C THR A 95 17.01 -28.27 8.86
N GLU A 96 17.15 -28.57 7.57
CA GLU A 96 16.08 -28.73 6.58
C GLU A 96 14.86 -29.47 7.15
N GLY A 97 13.67 -28.94 6.91
CA GLY A 97 12.41 -29.63 7.13
C GLY A 97 11.61 -29.15 8.34
N ASP A 98 11.13 -27.92 8.30
CA ASP A 98 9.83 -27.55 8.87
C ASP A 98 9.46 -26.16 8.34
N VAL A 99 8.46 -26.11 7.44
CA VAL A 99 7.84 -24.86 6.99
C VAL A 99 6.93 -24.40 8.10
N VAL A 100 7.51 -23.84 9.16
CA VAL A 100 6.77 -23.07 10.14
C VAL A 100 6.47 -21.73 9.48
N GLU A 101 5.19 -21.42 9.24
CA GLU A 101 4.71 -20.08 8.94
C GLU A 101 5.19 -19.13 10.04
N GLY A 102 6.40 -18.59 9.88
CA GLY A 102 6.89 -17.51 10.72
C GLY A 102 5.99 -16.29 10.57
N PRO A 103 5.86 -15.43 11.60
CA PRO A 103 4.99 -14.27 11.52
C PRO A 103 5.48 -13.38 10.38
N HIS A 104 4.71 -13.36 9.30
CA HIS A 104 5.06 -12.65 8.07
C HIS A 104 5.30 -11.17 8.37
N CYS A 105 6.57 -10.76 8.46
CA CYS A 105 6.95 -9.33 8.41
C CYS A 105 6.48 -8.66 7.10
N ALA A 106 6.16 -9.47 6.08
CA ALA A 106 5.49 -9.03 4.87
C ALA A 106 4.06 -8.47 5.10
N GLY A 107 3.39 -8.86 6.20
CA GLY A 107 2.00 -8.49 6.48
C GLY A 107 1.77 -7.02 6.86
N ILE A 108 2.77 -6.37 7.46
CA ILE A 108 2.65 -4.99 7.96
C ILE A 108 2.51 -3.99 6.80
N TYR A 109 3.02 -4.37 5.62
CA TYR A 109 2.99 -3.56 4.39
C TYR A 109 2.19 -4.24 3.25
N ARG A 110 1.43 -5.31 3.54
CA ARG A 110 0.43 -5.84 2.59
C ARG A 110 -0.63 -4.79 2.23
N ASN A 111 -0.77 -3.79 3.09
CA ASN A 111 -1.81 -2.77 3.08
C ASN A 111 -1.19 -1.37 3.18
N ILE A 112 -1.77 -0.41 2.46
CA ILE A 112 -1.29 0.97 2.37
C ILE A 112 -1.90 1.79 3.52
N PRO A 113 -1.15 2.37 4.45
CA PRO A 113 -1.73 3.26 5.46
C PRO A 113 -2.46 4.44 4.79
N GLU A 114 -3.65 4.79 5.27
CA GLU A 114 -4.42 5.96 4.81
C GLU A 114 -3.59 7.24 4.97
N SER A 115 -2.81 7.33 6.04
CA SER A 115 -1.85 8.41 6.28
C SER A 115 -0.81 8.56 5.16
N VAL A 116 -0.30 7.45 4.61
CA VAL A 116 0.65 7.44 3.47
C VAL A 116 -0.07 7.89 2.19
N LEU A 117 -1.26 7.36 1.93
CA LEU A 117 -2.08 7.75 0.78
C LEU A 117 -2.39 9.26 0.80
N ARG A 118 -2.78 9.78 1.96
CA ARG A 118 -3.07 11.20 2.16
C ARG A 118 -1.82 12.07 1.96
N LEU A 119 -0.66 11.63 2.44
CA LEU A 119 0.60 12.34 2.22
C LEU A 119 0.98 12.35 0.73
N ALA A 120 0.82 11.24 0.02
CA ALA A 120 1.11 11.14 -1.39
C ALA A 120 0.20 12.06 -2.22
N VAL A 121 -1.10 12.06 -1.94
CA VAL A 121 -2.05 12.99 -2.56
C VAL A 121 -1.69 14.43 -2.27
N LYS A 122 -1.34 14.78 -1.03
CA LYS A 122 -0.92 16.13 -0.67
C LYS A 122 0.33 16.56 -1.46
N LYS A 123 1.32 15.68 -1.58
CA LYS A 123 2.52 15.93 -2.40
C LYS A 123 2.17 16.08 -3.87
N GLU A 124 1.24 15.27 -4.39
CA GLU A 124 0.78 15.43 -5.76
C GLU A 124 0.05 16.76 -5.95
N ILE A 125 -0.75 17.24 -5.00
CA ILE A 125 -1.49 18.50 -5.19
C ILE A 125 -0.57 19.73 -5.11
N PHE A 126 0.37 19.74 -4.15
CA PHE A 126 1.10 20.95 -3.76
C PHE A 126 2.62 20.88 -3.95
N GLY A 127 3.18 19.72 -4.27
CA GLY A 127 4.60 19.52 -4.58
C GLY A 127 4.87 19.61 -6.06
#